data_AF-A0A3B0SL64-F1
#
_entry.id   AF-A0A3B0SL64-F1
#
_cell.length_a   1.000
_cell.length_b   1.000
_cell.length_c   1.000
_cell.angle_alpha   90.00
_cell.angle_beta   90.00
_cell.angle_gamma   90.00
#
_symmetry.space_group_name_H-M   'P 1'
#
loop_
_entity.id
_entity.type
_entity.pdbx_description
1 polymer ?
#
loop_
_entity_poly.entity_id
_entity_poly.type
_entity_poly.pdbx_seq_one_letter_code
_entity_poly.pdbx_strand_id
1 'polypeptide(L)'
;MPQRAAIRAEAARLRTCFEEAGAQVVETPVLQPAEVLLDLYGEDIRARAYVTSDALRGEQMLRPDFTVPVVQAHMQHGAEPARYTYAGEVFRRQEDDAARANEYVQVGYEVFEREAPAASDAEVFSLFYSMLKGFKLRAATGDIGILMAAVDGLKTTERRRAALRRHIWRPRRFRALMDRYSGQAKVPESRVRLLAMADPMAAAGLRVGRRSDAEISSRINVLREDAAVDPISKNEVALIDAILAVRETSDNALQHLRDIAVDLPAINGAVDRLAARLEALDGRGIDPSNLDFEASYGRTQMEYYDGFVFGFYAENRPDLPAVATGGRYDALTRQLGQGREIPAVGGVIRPGLILDLGDAP
;
A
#
# COMPACT_ATOMS: atom_id res chain seq x y z
N MET A 1 11.16 6.67 -31.62
CA MET A 1 10.14 5.97 -32.44
C MET A 1 10.22 4.44 -32.30
N PRO A 2 11.36 3.75 -32.55
CA PRO A 2 11.42 2.28 -32.42
C PRO A 2 11.22 1.78 -30.99
N GLN A 3 11.71 2.50 -29.99
CA GLN A 3 11.56 2.11 -28.58
C GLN A 3 10.08 2.07 -28.12
N ARG A 4 9.24 3.05 -28.49
CA ARG A 4 7.80 3.02 -28.15
C ARG A 4 7.07 1.86 -28.83
N ALA A 5 7.44 1.52 -30.06
CA ALA A 5 6.86 0.37 -30.76
C ALA A 5 7.24 -0.96 -30.07
N ALA A 6 8.50 -1.12 -29.67
CA ALA A 6 8.96 -2.28 -28.92
C ALA A 6 8.26 -2.39 -27.55
N ILE A 7 8.11 -1.28 -26.82
CA ILE A 7 7.37 -1.24 -25.55
C ILE A 7 5.92 -1.70 -25.73
N ARG A 8 5.25 -1.27 -26.80
CA ARG A 8 3.87 -1.68 -27.09
C ARG A 8 3.78 -3.15 -27.49
N ALA A 9 4.75 -3.68 -28.23
CA ALA A 9 4.81 -5.09 -28.57
C ALA A 9 5.00 -5.96 -27.31
N GLU A 10 5.93 -5.57 -26.43
CA GLU A 10 6.15 -6.26 -25.16
C GLU A 10 4.92 -6.13 -24.24
N ALA A 11 4.27 -4.98 -24.23
CA ALA A 11 3.02 -4.78 -23.50
C ALA A 11 1.92 -5.74 -23.99
N ALA A 12 1.76 -5.88 -25.31
CA ALA A 12 0.81 -6.80 -25.91
C ALA A 12 1.13 -8.25 -25.55
N ARG A 13 2.41 -8.66 -25.60
CA ARG A 13 2.85 -10.00 -25.21
C ARG A 13 2.47 -10.33 -23.77
N LEU A 14 2.80 -9.44 -22.82
CA LEU A 14 2.46 -9.61 -21.41
C LEU A 14 0.95 -9.68 -21.19
N ARG A 15 0.19 -8.82 -21.87
CA ARG A 15 -1.28 -8.82 -21.79
C ARG A 15 -1.87 -10.14 -22.30
N THR A 16 -1.36 -10.68 -23.41
CA THR A 16 -1.77 -11.99 -23.92
C THR A 16 -1.54 -13.10 -22.90
N CYS A 17 -0.43 -13.11 -22.17
CA CYS A 17 -0.20 -14.09 -21.10
C CYS A 17 -1.27 -13.99 -19.99
N PHE A 18 -1.73 -12.78 -19.65
CA PHE A 18 -2.82 -12.58 -18.69
C PHE A 18 -4.19 -13.00 -19.26
N GLU A 19 -4.46 -12.73 -20.54
CA GLU A 19 -5.67 -13.20 -21.24
C GLU A 19 -5.73 -14.74 -21.26
N GLU A 20 -4.60 -15.41 -21.53
CA GLU A 20 -4.47 -16.87 -21.48
C GLU A 20 -4.67 -17.44 -20.07
N ALA A 21 -4.34 -16.64 -19.03
CA ALA A 21 -4.66 -16.94 -17.64
C ALA A 21 -6.13 -16.62 -17.25
N GLY A 22 -6.99 -16.32 -18.23
CA GLY A 22 -8.43 -16.13 -18.04
C GLY A 22 -8.86 -14.71 -17.67
N ALA A 23 -7.97 -13.71 -17.77
CA ALA A 23 -8.40 -12.32 -17.55
C ALA A 23 -9.14 -11.74 -18.76
N GLN A 24 -10.21 -11.00 -18.45
CA GLN A 24 -10.88 -10.16 -19.43
C GLN A 24 -10.11 -8.84 -19.64
N VAL A 25 -9.89 -8.46 -20.89
CA VAL A 25 -9.32 -7.15 -21.21
C VAL A 25 -10.29 -6.05 -20.81
N VAL A 26 -9.82 -5.08 -20.03
CA VAL A 26 -10.54 -3.86 -19.67
C VAL A 26 -9.75 -2.62 -20.05
N GLU A 27 -10.45 -1.52 -20.25
CA GLU A 27 -9.87 -0.22 -20.55
C GLU A 27 -10.42 0.82 -19.59
N THR A 28 -9.62 1.84 -19.31
CA THR A 28 -10.01 2.98 -18.47
C THR A 28 -9.69 4.28 -19.21
N PRO A 29 -10.46 5.37 -18.99
CA PRO A 29 -10.08 6.67 -19.55
C PRO A 29 -8.71 7.15 -19.03
N VAL A 30 -7.96 7.87 -19.85
CA VAL A 30 -6.70 8.52 -19.40
C VAL A 30 -6.99 9.67 -18.45
N LEU A 31 -8.02 10.47 -18.75
CA LEU A 31 -8.48 11.56 -17.89
C LEU A 31 -9.48 11.02 -16.86
N GLN A 32 -9.19 11.28 -15.59
CA GLN A 32 -9.94 10.82 -14.43
C GLN A 32 -10.37 12.01 -13.56
N PRO A 33 -11.51 11.95 -12.85
CA PRO A 33 -11.88 12.95 -11.85
C PRO A 33 -10.86 12.99 -10.71
N ALA A 34 -10.29 14.17 -10.42
CA ALA A 34 -9.21 14.28 -9.43
C ALA A 34 -9.71 14.16 -7.99
N GLU A 35 -10.79 14.86 -7.65
CA GLU A 35 -11.28 15.00 -6.27
C GLU A 35 -11.56 13.65 -5.59
N VAL A 36 -12.15 12.69 -6.32
CA VAL A 36 -12.52 11.39 -5.76
C VAL A 36 -11.32 10.46 -5.62
N LEU A 37 -10.36 10.54 -6.54
CA LEU A 37 -9.32 9.52 -6.65
C LEU A 37 -8.00 9.92 -6.00
N LEU A 38 -7.65 11.20 -5.95
CA LEU A 38 -6.37 11.64 -5.37
C LEU A 38 -6.20 11.23 -3.90
N ASP A 39 -7.30 11.18 -3.15
CA ASP A 39 -7.27 10.76 -1.75
C ASP A 39 -7.07 9.24 -1.59
N LEU A 40 -7.30 8.44 -2.65
CA LEU A 40 -7.15 6.98 -2.65
C LEU A 40 -5.72 6.53 -2.94
N TYR A 41 -4.95 7.32 -3.69
CA TYR A 41 -3.60 6.92 -4.12
C TYR A 41 -2.51 7.16 -3.05
N GLY A 42 -2.85 7.72 -1.90
CA GLY A 42 -1.89 8.12 -0.88
C GLY A 42 -1.12 9.40 -1.24
N GLU A 43 -0.37 9.97 -0.28
CA GLU A 43 0.23 11.30 -0.48
C GLU A 43 1.37 11.28 -1.51
N ASP A 44 2.08 10.16 -1.72
CA ASP A 44 3.19 10.06 -2.70
C ASP A 44 2.69 10.19 -4.15
N ILE A 45 1.72 9.36 -4.53
CA ILE A 45 1.16 9.41 -5.88
C ILE A 45 0.40 10.72 -6.06
N ARG A 46 -0.33 11.20 -5.04
CA ARG A 46 -1.00 12.51 -5.06
C ARG A 46 -0.02 13.65 -5.34
N ALA A 47 1.17 13.64 -4.73
CA ALA A 47 2.20 14.65 -4.97
C ALA A 47 2.79 14.59 -6.40
N ARG A 48 2.67 13.45 -7.07
CA ARG A 48 3.21 13.23 -8.43
C ARG A 48 2.14 13.17 -9.52
N ALA A 49 0.89 13.38 -9.18
CA ALA A 49 -0.21 13.40 -10.15
C ALA A 49 -0.14 14.65 -11.05
N TYR A 50 -0.43 14.49 -12.34
CA TYR A 50 -0.69 15.61 -13.23
C TYR A 50 -2.15 16.00 -13.12
N VAL A 51 -2.43 17.17 -12.56
CA VAL A 51 -3.78 17.74 -12.42
C VAL A 51 -4.02 18.82 -13.47
N THR A 52 -5.27 18.93 -13.92
CA THR A 52 -5.75 19.95 -14.86
C THR A 52 -7.16 20.38 -14.48
N SER A 53 -7.63 21.48 -15.07
CA SER A 53 -8.98 22.01 -14.84
C SER A 53 -9.81 21.90 -16.12
N ASP A 54 -11.01 21.34 -15.99
CA ASP A 54 -12.03 21.31 -17.03
C ASP A 54 -13.21 22.20 -16.59
N ALA A 55 -13.67 23.07 -17.48
CA ALA A 55 -14.72 24.05 -17.17
C ALA A 55 -16.08 23.41 -16.82
N LEU A 56 -16.36 22.21 -17.32
CA LEU A 56 -17.62 21.49 -17.10
C LEU A 56 -17.46 20.36 -16.08
N ARG A 57 -16.29 19.72 -16.03
CA ARG A 57 -16.03 18.54 -15.19
C ARG A 57 -15.28 18.84 -13.89
N GLY A 58 -14.83 20.08 -13.70
CA GLY A 58 -14.04 20.47 -12.53
C GLY A 58 -12.59 20.00 -12.62
N GLU A 59 -11.97 19.68 -11.48
CA GLU A 59 -10.57 19.23 -11.44
C GLU A 59 -10.45 17.80 -11.98
N GLN A 60 -9.57 17.62 -12.96
CA GLN A 60 -9.27 16.34 -13.60
C GLN A 60 -7.80 16.00 -13.40
N MET A 61 -7.44 14.74 -13.60
CA MET A 61 -6.07 14.29 -13.57
C MET A 61 -5.78 13.26 -14.66
N LEU A 62 -4.53 13.21 -15.11
CA LEU A 62 -4.06 12.06 -15.88
C LEU A 62 -3.90 10.87 -14.94
N ARG A 63 -4.38 9.69 -15.34
CA ARG A 63 -4.30 8.49 -14.50
C ARG A 63 -2.84 8.16 -14.12
N PRO A 64 -2.52 7.99 -12.82
CA PRO A 64 -1.20 7.58 -12.38
C PRO A 64 -1.01 6.05 -12.40
N ASP A 65 -2.11 5.29 -12.41
CA ASP A 65 -2.17 3.85 -12.65
C ASP A 65 -3.53 3.45 -13.23
N PHE A 66 -3.73 2.15 -13.40
CA PHE A 66 -5.00 1.54 -13.80
C PHE A 66 -5.79 0.94 -12.63
N THR A 67 -5.14 0.55 -11.54
CA THR A 67 -5.75 -0.21 -10.45
C THR A 67 -6.94 0.52 -9.85
N VAL A 68 -6.80 1.80 -9.48
CA VAL A 68 -7.91 2.54 -8.84
C VAL A 68 -9.11 2.70 -9.79
N PRO A 69 -8.96 3.12 -11.06
CA PRO A 69 -10.08 3.17 -12.00
C PRO A 69 -10.70 1.79 -12.31
N VAL A 70 -9.90 0.72 -12.37
CA VAL A 70 -10.41 -0.65 -12.56
C VAL A 70 -11.22 -1.10 -11.35
N VAL A 71 -10.74 -0.87 -10.12
CA VAL A 71 -11.50 -1.14 -8.90
C VAL A 71 -12.80 -0.33 -8.91
N GLN A 72 -12.76 0.94 -9.28
CA GLN A 72 -13.96 1.78 -9.36
C GLN A 72 -14.99 1.19 -10.34
N ALA A 73 -14.57 0.79 -11.53
CA ALA A 73 -15.45 0.17 -12.52
C ALA A 73 -16.00 -1.18 -12.03
N HIS A 74 -15.17 -2.00 -11.39
CA HIS A 74 -15.59 -3.27 -10.80
C HIS A 74 -16.62 -3.08 -9.69
N MET A 75 -16.40 -2.14 -8.76
CA MET A 75 -17.35 -1.91 -7.67
C MET A 75 -18.71 -1.40 -8.18
N GLN A 76 -18.75 -0.80 -9.36
CA GLN A 76 -19.99 -0.35 -10.00
C GLN A 76 -20.69 -1.49 -10.75
N HIS A 77 -19.97 -2.31 -11.52
CA HIS A 77 -20.57 -3.18 -12.54
C HIS A 77 -19.97 -4.59 -12.63
N GLY A 78 -18.97 -4.91 -11.80
CA GLY A 78 -18.18 -6.14 -11.87
C GLY A 78 -18.94 -7.39 -11.40
N ALA A 79 -18.54 -8.53 -11.95
CA ALA A 79 -18.95 -9.85 -11.48
C ALA A 79 -17.98 -10.35 -10.39
N GLU A 80 -18.42 -11.32 -9.57
CA GLU A 80 -17.59 -11.99 -8.57
C GLU A 80 -17.69 -13.51 -8.78
N PRO A 81 -16.59 -14.25 -9.05
CA PRO A 81 -15.21 -13.77 -9.18
C PRO A 81 -14.93 -13.07 -10.52
N ALA A 82 -13.90 -12.22 -10.56
CA ALA A 82 -13.43 -11.58 -11.80
C ALA A 82 -11.90 -11.49 -11.88
N ARG A 83 -11.40 -11.57 -13.11
CA ARG A 83 -9.99 -11.39 -13.49
C ARG A 83 -9.93 -10.38 -14.62
N TYR A 84 -9.15 -9.31 -14.45
CA TYR A 84 -9.00 -8.27 -15.45
C TYR A 84 -7.55 -8.06 -15.85
N THR A 85 -7.33 -7.71 -17.10
CA THR A 85 -6.03 -7.26 -17.59
C THR A 85 -6.18 -6.01 -18.44
N TYR A 86 -5.13 -5.21 -18.51
CA TYR A 86 -5.09 -3.94 -19.23
C TYR A 86 -3.67 -3.66 -19.70
N ALA A 87 -3.52 -2.80 -20.70
CA ALA A 87 -2.23 -2.30 -21.15
C ALA A 87 -2.35 -0.87 -21.68
N GLY A 88 -1.60 0.09 -21.12
CA GLY A 88 -1.58 1.44 -21.66
C GLY A 88 -0.74 2.44 -20.87
N GLU A 89 -0.73 3.69 -21.33
CA GLU A 89 0.08 4.75 -20.74
C GLU A 89 -0.46 5.24 -19.39
N VAL A 90 0.45 5.55 -18.47
CA VAL A 90 0.17 6.21 -17.18
C VAL A 90 1.17 7.34 -16.96
N PHE A 91 0.80 8.29 -16.09
CA PHE A 91 1.50 9.55 -15.95
C PHE A 91 1.85 9.85 -14.50
N ARG A 92 3.15 9.98 -14.18
CA ARG A 92 3.64 10.34 -12.85
C ARG A 92 4.81 11.33 -12.97
N ARG A 93 4.65 12.52 -12.40
CA ARG A 93 5.71 13.54 -12.32
C ARG A 93 6.92 12.97 -11.58
N GLN A 94 8.11 13.32 -12.05
CA GLN A 94 9.38 13.05 -11.35
C GLN A 94 9.81 14.32 -10.62
N GLU A 95 10.27 14.19 -9.38
CA GLU A 95 10.65 15.35 -8.56
C GLU A 95 12.15 15.65 -8.66
N ASP A 96 12.99 14.61 -8.64
CA ASP A 96 14.44 14.76 -8.50
C ASP A 96 15.25 14.39 -9.74
N ASP A 97 14.65 13.68 -10.71
CA ASP A 97 15.35 13.13 -11.87
C ASP A 97 14.56 13.33 -13.17
N ALA A 98 15.05 14.24 -14.02
CA ALA A 98 14.45 14.55 -15.32
C ALA A 98 14.69 13.46 -16.39
N ALA A 99 15.63 12.54 -16.18
CA ALA A 99 15.87 11.43 -17.10
C ALA A 99 14.85 10.30 -16.92
N ARG A 100 14.18 10.22 -15.77
CA ARG A 100 13.13 9.24 -15.52
C ARG A 100 11.87 9.57 -16.32
N ALA A 101 11.32 8.54 -16.97
CA ALA A 101 10.08 8.67 -17.71
C ALA A 101 8.93 9.08 -16.78
N ASN A 102 8.24 10.16 -17.14
CA ASN A 102 7.01 10.62 -16.50
C ASN A 102 5.73 10.13 -17.21
N GLU A 103 5.87 9.64 -18.44
CA GLU A 103 4.88 8.91 -19.25
C GLU A 103 5.48 7.54 -19.54
N TYR A 104 4.81 6.46 -19.14
CA TYR A 104 5.26 5.09 -19.42
C TYR A 104 4.08 4.11 -19.46
N VAL A 105 4.30 2.94 -20.07
CA VAL A 105 3.27 1.89 -20.20
C VAL A 105 3.26 0.99 -18.96
N GLN A 106 2.07 0.61 -18.51
CA GLN A 106 1.84 -0.48 -17.57
C GLN A 106 0.99 -1.56 -18.21
N VAL A 107 1.28 -2.81 -17.86
CA VAL A 107 0.41 -3.97 -18.10
C VAL A 107 0.07 -4.56 -16.76
N GLY A 108 -1.20 -4.78 -16.46
CA GLY A 108 -1.60 -5.28 -15.15
C GLY A 108 -2.56 -6.44 -15.20
N TYR A 109 -2.75 -7.02 -14.02
CA TYR A 109 -3.63 -8.14 -13.76
C TYR A 109 -4.25 -7.95 -12.38
N GLU A 110 -5.57 -7.94 -12.33
CA GLU A 110 -6.35 -7.69 -11.12
C GLU A 110 -7.32 -8.85 -10.89
N VAL A 111 -7.36 -9.38 -9.68
CA VAL A 111 -8.25 -10.46 -9.26
C VAL A 111 -9.18 -9.94 -8.17
N PHE A 112 -10.47 -10.26 -8.31
CA PHE A 112 -11.53 -9.93 -7.37
C PHE A 112 -12.25 -11.24 -7.00
N GLU A 113 -11.94 -11.79 -5.83
CA GLU A 113 -12.38 -13.13 -5.42
C GLU A 113 -12.37 -13.28 -3.90
N ARG A 114 -13.52 -13.61 -3.32
CA ARG A 114 -13.71 -13.66 -1.86
C ARG A 114 -13.42 -15.02 -1.23
N GLU A 115 -13.74 -16.09 -1.94
CA GLU A 115 -13.75 -17.45 -1.37
C GLU A 115 -12.34 -18.04 -1.21
N ALA A 116 -11.34 -17.55 -1.96
CA ALA A 116 -9.98 -18.10 -1.93
C ALA A 116 -8.85 -17.05 -1.93
N PRO A 117 -8.78 -16.11 -0.96
CA PRO A 117 -7.83 -14.99 -0.99
C PRO A 117 -6.36 -15.42 -1.09
N ALA A 118 -5.95 -16.46 -0.35
CA ALA A 118 -4.58 -16.98 -0.39
C ALA A 118 -4.23 -17.59 -1.77
N ALA A 119 -5.19 -18.26 -2.41
CA ALA A 119 -5.02 -18.81 -3.74
C ALA A 119 -4.93 -17.70 -4.80
N SER A 120 -5.72 -16.62 -4.65
CA SER A 120 -5.65 -15.44 -5.52
C SER A 120 -4.31 -14.70 -5.34
N ASP A 121 -3.80 -14.55 -4.11
CA ASP A 121 -2.48 -13.96 -3.86
C ASP A 121 -1.37 -14.75 -4.57
N ALA A 122 -1.41 -16.08 -4.43
CA ALA A 122 -0.47 -16.97 -5.10
C ALA A 122 -0.63 -16.99 -6.63
N GLU A 123 -1.85 -16.84 -7.15
CA GLU A 123 -2.15 -16.70 -8.57
C GLU A 123 -1.43 -15.49 -9.17
N VAL A 124 -1.68 -14.31 -8.60
CA VAL A 124 -1.09 -13.07 -9.08
C VAL A 124 0.44 -13.16 -9.01
N PHE A 125 1.00 -13.55 -7.87
CA PHE A 125 2.46 -13.62 -7.73
C PHE A 125 3.09 -14.62 -8.69
N SER A 126 2.55 -15.83 -8.81
CA SER A 126 3.12 -16.89 -9.65
C SER A 126 3.10 -16.54 -11.14
N LEU A 127 2.07 -15.84 -11.63
CA LEU A 127 1.99 -15.35 -13.00
C LEU A 127 3.11 -14.32 -13.27
N PHE A 128 3.31 -13.38 -12.36
CA PHE A 128 4.35 -12.35 -12.47
C PHE A 128 5.74 -12.99 -12.41
N TYR A 129 5.95 -13.89 -11.44
CA TYR A 129 7.19 -14.63 -11.29
C TYR A 129 7.53 -15.42 -12.56
N SER A 130 6.55 -16.13 -13.12
CA SER A 130 6.74 -16.94 -14.34
C SER A 130 7.10 -16.10 -15.55
N MET A 131 6.41 -14.97 -15.76
CA MET A 131 6.69 -14.05 -16.88
C MET A 131 8.04 -13.35 -16.75
N LEU A 132 8.53 -13.20 -15.52
CA LEU A 132 9.76 -12.49 -15.22
C LEU A 132 10.97 -13.40 -14.96
N LYS A 133 10.77 -14.72 -14.88
CA LYS A 133 11.80 -15.72 -14.54
C LYS A 133 13.03 -15.67 -15.44
N GLY A 134 12.88 -15.27 -16.70
CA GLY A 134 13.99 -15.12 -17.64
C GLY A 134 14.91 -13.94 -17.30
N PHE A 135 14.45 -12.97 -16.50
CA PHE A 135 15.24 -11.80 -16.14
C PHE A 135 15.93 -12.02 -14.79
N LYS A 136 17.13 -11.45 -14.61
CA LYS A 136 17.88 -11.47 -13.35
C LYS A 136 17.26 -10.51 -12.32
N LEU A 137 16.07 -10.85 -11.84
CA LEU A 137 15.30 -10.07 -10.89
C LEU A 137 15.19 -10.80 -9.57
N ARG A 138 15.37 -10.05 -8.48
CA ARG A 138 15.03 -10.51 -7.13
C ARG A 138 13.56 -10.21 -6.85
N ALA A 139 12.82 -11.22 -6.45
CA ALA A 139 11.47 -11.05 -5.90
C ALA A 139 11.57 -10.71 -4.41
N ALA A 140 10.86 -9.67 -3.98
CA ALA A 140 10.70 -9.31 -2.58
C ALA A 140 9.22 -9.35 -2.21
N THR A 141 8.89 -9.91 -1.05
CA THR A 141 7.52 -9.96 -0.53
C THR A 141 7.40 -9.36 0.86
N GLY A 142 6.18 -9.01 1.25
CA GLY A 142 5.84 -8.53 2.59
C GLY A 142 4.35 -8.63 2.85
N ASP A 143 3.93 -8.24 4.04
CA ASP A 143 2.51 -8.24 4.42
C ASP A 143 2.20 -7.09 5.38
N ILE A 144 1.54 -6.07 4.86
CA ILE A 144 1.13 -4.89 5.63
C ILE A 144 0.07 -5.25 6.69
N GLY A 145 -0.72 -6.30 6.42
CA GLY A 145 -1.78 -6.78 7.30
C GLY A 145 -1.27 -7.28 8.65
N ILE A 146 -0.01 -7.74 8.72
CA ILE A 146 0.64 -8.13 9.98
C ILE A 146 0.82 -6.92 10.89
N LEU A 147 1.40 -5.84 10.34
CA LEU A 147 1.62 -4.62 11.11
C LEU A 147 0.31 -3.92 11.48
N MET A 148 -0.70 -3.97 10.59
CA MET A 148 -2.06 -3.50 10.91
C MET A 148 -2.64 -4.26 12.11
N ALA A 149 -2.61 -5.60 12.06
CA ALA A 149 -3.09 -6.44 13.16
C ALA A 149 -2.33 -6.17 14.47
N ALA A 150 -1.02 -5.95 14.38
CA ALA A 150 -0.20 -5.61 15.54
C ALA A 150 -0.61 -4.27 16.17
N VAL A 151 -0.85 -3.24 15.34
CA VAL A 151 -1.37 -1.94 15.79
C VAL A 151 -2.77 -2.07 16.40
N ASP A 152 -3.61 -2.92 15.82
CA ASP A 152 -4.96 -3.18 16.32
C ASP A 152 -4.97 -3.87 17.69
N GLY A 153 -3.96 -4.69 17.95
CA GLY A 153 -3.73 -5.34 19.23
C GLY A 153 -3.21 -4.44 20.36
N LEU A 154 -2.77 -3.21 20.07
CA LEU A 154 -2.20 -2.32 21.07
C LEU A 154 -3.25 -1.91 22.12
N LYS A 155 -2.88 -2.04 23.39
CA LYS A 155 -3.68 -1.64 24.56
C LYS A 155 -3.67 -0.12 24.71
N THR A 156 -4.46 0.52 23.87
CA THR A 156 -4.58 1.98 23.84
C THR A 156 -5.94 2.42 23.29
N THR A 157 -6.14 3.71 23.09
CA THR A 157 -7.41 4.22 22.54
C THR A 157 -7.54 3.95 21.05
N GLU A 158 -8.78 3.83 20.57
CA GLU A 158 -9.07 3.69 19.14
C GLU A 158 -8.50 4.84 18.32
N ARG A 159 -8.49 6.05 18.89
CA ARG A 159 -7.90 7.23 18.25
C ARG A 159 -6.39 7.11 18.04
N ARG A 160 -5.66 6.53 19.01
CA ARG A 160 -4.22 6.27 18.89
C ARG A 160 -3.95 5.17 17.86
N ARG A 161 -4.72 4.06 17.89
CA ARG A 161 -4.63 3.00 16.88
C ARG A 161 -4.92 3.51 15.46
N ALA A 162 -6.00 4.27 15.28
CA ALA A 162 -6.33 4.89 13.99
C ALA A 162 -5.23 5.82 13.48
N ALA A 163 -4.62 6.62 14.36
CA ALA A 163 -3.50 7.47 14.00
C ALA A 163 -2.26 6.66 13.58
N LEU A 164 -1.94 5.58 14.29
CA LEU A 164 -0.85 4.67 13.95
C LEU A 164 -1.11 3.96 12.61
N ARG A 165 -2.30 3.38 12.40
CA ARG A 165 -2.70 2.73 11.14
C ARG A 165 -2.54 3.65 9.95
N ARG A 166 -3.04 4.89 10.05
CA ARG A 166 -2.92 5.91 8.99
C ARG A 166 -1.46 6.19 8.59
N HIS A 167 -0.51 5.98 9.50
CA HIS A 167 0.90 6.28 9.27
C HIS A 167 1.76 5.04 9.06
N ILE A 168 1.19 3.85 8.89
CA ILE A 168 1.94 2.62 8.56
C ILE A 168 2.87 2.85 7.38
N TRP A 169 2.38 3.46 6.29
CA TRP A 169 3.17 3.79 5.09
C TRP A 169 4.00 5.09 5.22
N ARG A 170 4.22 5.56 6.45
CA ARG A 170 5.03 6.74 6.78
C ARG A 170 5.95 6.40 7.96
N PRO A 171 7.01 5.59 7.76
CA PRO A 171 7.83 5.05 8.85
C PRO A 171 8.31 6.10 9.86
N ARG A 172 8.75 7.28 9.39
CA ARG A 172 9.15 8.39 10.26
C ARG A 172 8.01 8.94 11.12
N ARG A 173 6.81 9.13 10.55
CA ARG A 173 5.63 9.60 11.29
C ARG A 173 5.10 8.52 12.22
N PHE A 174 5.09 7.27 11.79
CA PHE A 174 4.72 6.11 12.61
C PHE A 174 5.59 6.03 13.86
N ARG A 175 6.93 6.05 13.70
CA ARG A 175 7.86 6.02 14.82
C ARG A 175 7.67 7.21 15.76
N ALA A 176 7.54 8.43 15.23
CA ALA A 176 7.26 9.60 16.06
C ALA A 176 5.95 9.50 16.86
N LEU A 177 4.91 8.84 16.32
CA LEU A 177 3.69 8.56 17.06
C LEU A 177 3.86 7.46 18.10
N MET A 178 4.59 6.38 17.78
CA MET A 178 4.94 5.33 18.74
C MET A 178 5.73 5.90 19.92
N ASP A 179 6.75 6.72 19.66
CA ASP A 179 7.56 7.38 20.71
C ASP A 179 6.69 8.29 21.58
N ARG A 180 5.75 9.02 20.96
CA ARG A 180 4.82 9.87 21.68
C ARG A 180 3.84 9.06 22.55
N TYR A 181 3.23 8.02 22.01
CA TYR A 181 2.21 7.24 22.71
C TYR A 181 2.79 6.26 23.73
N SER A 182 4.07 5.93 23.64
CA SER A 182 4.82 5.16 24.65
C SER A 182 5.50 6.05 25.71
N GLY A 183 5.36 7.38 25.62
CA GLY A 183 5.95 8.32 26.56
C GLY A 183 7.47 8.51 26.43
N GLN A 184 8.08 8.01 25.34
CA GLN A 184 9.50 8.19 25.04
C GLN A 184 9.82 9.59 24.49
N ALA A 185 8.86 10.22 23.78
CA ALA A 185 9.03 11.57 23.26
C ALA A 185 8.73 12.64 24.33
N LYS A 186 9.61 13.64 24.45
CA LYS A 186 9.37 14.81 25.32
C LYS A 186 8.14 15.57 24.86
N VAL A 187 7.17 15.76 25.77
CA VAL A 187 6.02 16.62 25.51
C VAL A 187 6.47 18.08 25.44
N PRO A 188 6.14 18.83 24.37
CA PRO A 188 6.50 20.24 24.27
C PRO A 188 5.91 21.07 25.43
N GLU A 189 6.68 22.01 25.98
CA GLU A 189 6.24 22.88 27.09
C GLU A 189 4.98 23.69 26.75
N SER A 190 4.81 24.08 25.48
CA SER A 190 3.60 24.74 25.00
C SER A 190 2.35 23.87 25.20
N ARG A 191 2.47 22.56 25.00
CA ARG A 191 1.37 21.61 25.22
C ARG A 191 1.12 21.39 26.70
N VAL A 192 2.18 21.30 27.52
CA VAL A 192 2.04 21.20 28.98
C VAL A 192 1.27 22.41 29.52
N ARG A 193 1.64 23.63 29.12
CA ARG A 193 0.93 24.86 29.50
C ARG A 193 -0.52 24.86 29.05
N LEU A 194 -0.79 24.47 27.80
CA LEU A 194 -2.15 24.41 27.25
C LEU A 194 -3.06 23.45 28.05
N LEU A 195 -2.53 22.27 28.42
CA LEU A 195 -3.28 21.26 29.16
C LEU A 195 -3.53 21.65 30.62
N ALA A 196 -2.63 22.43 31.23
CA ALA A 196 -2.75 22.93 32.60
C ALA A 196 -3.74 24.10 32.76
N MET A 197 -4.03 24.84 31.68
CA MET A 197 -5.03 25.92 31.70
C MET A 197 -6.43 25.34 31.87
N ALA A 198 -7.23 25.87 32.80
CA ALA A 198 -8.63 25.46 32.97
C ALA A 198 -9.50 25.87 31.77
N ASP A 199 -9.38 27.13 31.35
CA ASP A 199 -10.04 27.69 30.17
C ASP A 199 -9.02 28.39 29.25
N PRO A 200 -8.43 27.66 28.29
CA PRO A 200 -7.52 28.24 27.30
C PRO A 200 -8.17 29.29 26.39
N MET A 201 -9.51 29.27 26.25
CA MET A 201 -10.24 30.18 25.37
C MET A 201 -10.48 31.53 26.02
N ALA A 202 -10.66 31.59 27.35
CA ALA A 202 -10.74 32.86 28.08
C ALA A 202 -9.47 33.71 27.95
N ALA A 203 -8.31 33.06 27.81
CA ALA A 203 -7.02 33.72 27.59
C ALA A 203 -6.69 33.93 26.10
N ALA A 204 -7.56 33.50 25.18
CA ALA A 204 -7.32 33.66 23.76
C ALA A 204 -7.60 35.11 23.34
N GLY A 205 -6.58 35.76 22.77
CA GLY A 205 -6.68 37.13 22.24
C GLY A 205 -7.49 37.20 20.93
N LEU A 206 -7.05 38.04 19.99
CA LEU A 206 -7.74 38.20 18.71
C LEU A 206 -7.82 36.87 17.93
N ARG A 207 -9.01 36.54 17.42
CA ARG A 207 -9.24 35.33 16.64
C ARG A 207 -8.64 35.45 15.25
N VAL A 208 -7.62 34.65 14.98
CA VAL A 208 -7.00 34.52 13.67
C VAL A 208 -7.16 33.07 13.21
N GLY A 209 -8.14 32.80 12.34
CA GLY A 209 -8.36 31.46 11.78
C GLY A 209 -9.81 31.18 11.39
N ARG A 210 -10.01 30.01 10.76
CA ARG A 210 -11.34 29.55 10.29
C ARG A 210 -12.07 28.62 11.26
N ARG A 211 -11.43 28.21 12.36
CA ARG A 211 -12.03 27.28 13.34
C ARG A 211 -12.87 28.04 14.36
N SER A 212 -14.03 27.50 14.66
CA SER A 212 -14.92 27.94 15.74
C SER A 212 -14.38 27.58 17.13
N ASP A 213 -14.90 28.25 18.16
CA ASP A 213 -14.52 27.95 19.56
C ASP A 213 -14.89 26.53 19.97
N ALA A 214 -16.03 26.03 19.46
CA ALA A 214 -16.48 24.68 19.70
C ALA A 214 -15.48 23.66 19.13
N GLU A 215 -14.99 23.88 17.90
CA GLU A 215 -13.96 23.02 17.30
C GLU A 215 -12.63 23.08 18.05
N ILE A 216 -12.21 24.28 18.50
CA ILE A 216 -10.97 24.43 19.27
C ILE A 216 -11.10 23.72 20.62
N SER A 217 -12.19 23.96 21.35
CA SER A 217 -12.46 23.34 22.65
C SER A 217 -12.53 21.82 22.55
N SER A 218 -13.21 21.29 21.53
CA SER A 218 -13.25 19.86 21.23
C SER A 218 -11.86 19.27 21.04
N ARG A 219 -10.99 19.93 20.24
CA ARG A 219 -9.61 19.49 20.04
C ARG A 219 -8.77 19.53 21.31
N ILE A 220 -8.96 20.53 22.17
CA ILE A 220 -8.27 20.62 23.46
C ILE A 220 -8.70 19.49 24.38
N ASN A 221 -10.01 19.20 24.48
CA ASN A 221 -10.52 18.08 25.27
C ASN A 221 -9.94 16.75 24.80
N VAL A 222 -9.89 16.54 23.48
CA VAL A 222 -9.24 15.38 22.87
C VAL A 222 -7.74 15.27 23.21
N LEU A 223 -7.04 16.39 23.39
CA LEU A 223 -5.64 16.40 23.86
C LEU A 223 -5.51 16.10 25.36
N ARG A 224 -6.47 16.53 26.18
CA ARG A 224 -6.55 16.23 27.62
C ARG A 224 -6.85 14.76 27.85
N GLU A 225 -7.84 14.21 27.15
CA GLU A 225 -8.16 12.77 27.15
C GLU A 225 -6.94 11.94 26.75
N ASP A 226 -6.24 12.29 25.67
CA ASP A 226 -5.01 11.61 25.24
C ASP A 226 -3.88 11.67 26.25
N ALA A 227 -3.78 12.76 27.04
CA ALA A 227 -2.77 12.90 28.07
C ALA A 227 -3.09 12.09 29.34
N ALA A 228 -4.37 11.80 29.59
CA ALA A 228 -4.82 10.98 30.71
C ALA A 228 -4.74 9.47 30.44
N VAL A 229 -4.58 9.05 29.18
CA VAL A 229 -4.44 7.65 28.78
C VAL A 229 -3.02 7.16 29.04
N ASP A 230 -2.92 6.01 29.70
CA ASP A 230 -1.65 5.34 29.98
C ASP A 230 -0.78 5.17 28.71
N PRO A 231 0.56 5.25 28.85
CA PRO A 231 1.45 4.99 27.74
C PRO A 231 1.34 3.55 27.23
N ILE A 232 1.55 3.36 25.92
CA ILE A 232 1.79 2.03 25.33
C ILE A 232 3.02 1.43 26.03
N SER A 233 2.92 0.17 26.46
CA SER A 233 3.97 -0.46 27.26
C SER A 233 5.27 -0.64 26.46
N LYS A 234 6.42 -0.66 27.15
CA LYS A 234 7.72 -0.94 26.51
C LYS A 234 7.73 -2.31 25.81
N ASN A 235 7.00 -3.29 26.34
CA ASN A 235 6.87 -4.61 25.73
C ASN A 235 6.14 -4.55 24.39
N GLU A 236 5.01 -3.85 24.32
CA GLU A 236 4.27 -3.66 23.07
C GLU A 236 5.09 -2.91 22.02
N VAL A 237 5.87 -1.89 22.43
CA VAL A 237 6.80 -1.20 21.52
C VAL A 237 7.86 -2.18 20.98
N ALA A 238 8.45 -3.00 21.86
CA ALA A 238 9.45 -3.99 21.47
C ALA A 238 8.89 -5.05 20.51
N LEU A 239 7.65 -5.50 20.70
CA LEU A 239 6.97 -6.43 19.80
C LEU A 239 6.73 -5.80 18.41
N ILE A 240 6.32 -4.54 18.36
CA ILE A 240 6.21 -3.81 17.08
C ILE A 240 7.58 -3.71 16.40
N ASP A 241 8.62 -3.31 17.13
CA ASP A 241 9.98 -3.21 16.57
C ASP A 241 10.50 -4.59 16.11
N ALA A 242 10.18 -5.68 16.82
CA ALA A 242 10.52 -7.04 16.43
C ALA A 242 9.87 -7.44 15.10
N ILE A 243 8.56 -7.18 14.93
CA ILE A 243 7.86 -7.39 13.65
C ILE A 243 8.55 -6.60 12.54
N LEU A 244 8.88 -5.33 12.79
CA LEU A 244 9.52 -4.47 11.79
C LEU A 244 10.94 -4.90 11.42
N ALA A 245 11.59 -5.68 12.26
CA ALA A 245 12.92 -6.22 12.03
C ALA A 245 12.90 -7.56 11.26
N VAL A 246 11.74 -8.20 11.07
CA VAL A 246 11.63 -9.46 10.32
C VAL A 246 12.01 -9.23 8.86
N ARG A 247 13.15 -9.81 8.46
CA ARG A 247 13.69 -9.81 7.10
C ARG A 247 14.53 -11.06 6.87
N GLU A 248 13.97 -12.03 6.16
CA GLU A 248 14.54 -13.37 5.96
C GLU A 248 13.76 -14.11 4.86
N THR A 249 14.00 -15.41 4.67
CA THR A 249 13.18 -16.21 3.74
C THR A 249 11.79 -16.46 4.32
N SER A 250 10.80 -16.64 3.46
CA SER A 250 9.38 -16.61 3.83
C SER A 250 9.01 -17.66 4.88
N ASP A 251 9.59 -18.86 4.83
CA ASP A 251 9.38 -19.90 5.84
C ASP A 251 9.94 -19.53 7.22
N ASN A 252 11.17 -19.00 7.25
CA ASN A 252 11.78 -18.58 8.50
C ASN A 252 11.05 -17.36 9.09
N ALA A 253 10.63 -16.43 8.23
CA ALA A 253 9.82 -15.27 8.62
C ALA A 253 8.49 -15.70 9.23
N LEU A 254 7.81 -16.70 8.64
CA LEU A 254 6.58 -17.25 9.18
C LEU A 254 6.81 -17.83 10.60
N GLN A 255 7.89 -18.59 10.80
CA GLN A 255 8.22 -19.14 12.11
C GLN A 255 8.51 -18.04 13.14
N HIS A 256 9.33 -17.06 12.78
CA HIS A 256 9.64 -15.92 13.64
C HIS A 256 8.37 -15.12 14.01
N LEU A 257 7.46 -14.90 13.06
CA LEU A 257 6.19 -14.24 13.31
C LEU A 257 5.25 -15.06 14.21
N ARG A 258 5.28 -16.40 14.12
CA ARG A 258 4.56 -17.27 15.07
C ARG A 258 5.10 -17.12 16.49
N ASP A 259 6.42 -17.02 16.65
CA ASP A 259 7.04 -16.82 17.95
C ASP A 259 6.62 -15.47 18.56
N ILE A 260 6.62 -14.39 17.75
CA ILE A 260 6.11 -13.07 18.17
C ILE A 260 4.61 -13.14 18.54
N ALA A 261 3.82 -13.93 17.81
CA ALA A 261 2.38 -14.04 18.02
C ALA A 261 2.00 -14.68 19.37
N VAL A 262 2.93 -15.40 20.02
CA VAL A 262 2.75 -15.91 21.39
C VAL A 262 2.53 -14.75 22.37
N ASP A 263 3.34 -13.69 22.25
CA ASP A 263 3.27 -12.50 23.11
C ASP A 263 2.36 -11.40 22.54
N LEU A 264 2.01 -11.48 21.24
CA LEU A 264 1.05 -10.60 20.58
C LEU A 264 -0.05 -11.37 19.82
N PRO A 265 -1.01 -12.02 20.52
CA PRO A 265 -2.02 -12.87 19.86
C PRO A 265 -2.89 -12.17 18.81
N ALA A 266 -2.95 -10.83 18.84
CA ALA A 266 -3.66 -10.04 17.85
C ALA A 266 -3.17 -10.27 16.41
N ILE A 267 -1.91 -10.71 16.21
CA ILE A 267 -1.40 -10.99 14.85
C ILE A 267 -1.71 -12.41 14.35
N ASN A 268 -2.25 -13.32 15.18
CA ASN A 268 -2.46 -14.73 14.81
C ASN A 268 -3.18 -14.88 13.46
N GLY A 269 -4.31 -14.16 13.27
CA GLY A 269 -5.05 -14.24 12.01
C GLY A 269 -4.27 -13.71 10.80
N ALA A 270 -3.33 -12.77 10.97
CA ALA A 270 -2.46 -12.31 9.88
C ALA A 270 -1.35 -13.33 9.58
N VAL A 271 -0.81 -13.96 10.61
CA VAL A 271 0.18 -15.05 10.50
C VAL A 271 -0.43 -16.29 9.82
N ASP A 272 -1.67 -16.63 10.14
CA ASP A 272 -2.40 -17.73 9.49
C ASP A 272 -2.64 -17.45 7.99
N ARG A 273 -2.98 -16.20 7.65
CA ARG A 273 -3.09 -15.78 6.23
C ARG A 273 -1.76 -15.86 5.49
N LEU A 274 -0.66 -15.46 6.11
CA LEU A 274 0.68 -15.65 5.55
C LEU A 274 0.95 -17.14 5.31
N ALA A 275 0.70 -18.00 6.30
CA ALA A 275 0.91 -19.44 6.17
C ALA A 275 0.11 -20.05 5.01
N ALA A 276 -1.19 -19.74 4.92
CA ALA A 276 -2.05 -20.22 3.84
C ALA A 276 -1.57 -19.73 2.46
N ARG A 277 -1.05 -18.49 2.38
CA ARG A 277 -0.46 -17.96 1.15
C ARG A 277 0.83 -18.68 0.77
N LEU A 278 1.71 -18.99 1.72
CA LEU A 278 2.94 -19.73 1.43
C LEU A 278 2.64 -21.15 0.94
N GLU A 279 1.66 -21.83 1.54
CA GLU A 279 1.18 -23.14 1.06
C GLU A 279 0.62 -23.04 -0.38
N ALA A 280 -0.18 -22.01 -0.68
CA ALA A 280 -0.71 -21.78 -2.02
C ALA A 280 0.39 -21.43 -3.05
N LEU A 281 1.45 -20.73 -2.63
CA LEU A 281 2.62 -20.43 -3.46
C LEU A 281 3.43 -21.69 -3.76
N ASP A 282 3.70 -22.52 -2.75
CA ASP A 282 4.39 -23.80 -2.91
C ASP A 282 3.62 -24.74 -3.86
N GLY A 283 2.30 -24.83 -3.70
CA GLY A 283 1.41 -25.57 -4.61
C GLY A 283 1.44 -25.07 -6.06
N ARG A 284 1.96 -23.86 -6.32
CA ARG A 284 2.19 -23.28 -7.65
C ARG A 284 3.66 -23.32 -8.08
N GLY A 285 4.51 -24.03 -7.35
CA GLY A 285 5.94 -24.20 -7.65
C GLY A 285 6.83 -23.03 -7.25
N ILE A 286 6.36 -22.15 -6.36
CA ILE A 286 7.16 -21.08 -5.76
C ILE A 286 7.61 -21.55 -4.38
N ASP A 287 8.87 -21.95 -4.27
CA ASP A 287 9.47 -22.44 -3.03
C ASP A 287 9.63 -21.30 -1.99
N PRO A 288 8.86 -21.32 -0.87
CA PRO A 288 8.92 -20.28 0.15
C PRO A 288 10.27 -20.21 0.89
N SER A 289 11.04 -21.31 0.90
CA SER A 289 12.36 -21.35 1.53
C SER A 289 13.40 -20.51 0.79
N ASN A 290 13.12 -20.18 -0.49
CA ASN A 290 13.94 -19.35 -1.37
C ASN A 290 13.29 -18.00 -1.73
N LEU A 291 12.16 -17.66 -1.09
CA LEU A 291 11.44 -16.41 -1.35
C LEU A 291 11.70 -15.40 -0.24
N ASP A 292 12.26 -14.24 -0.59
CA ASP A 292 12.51 -13.15 0.37
C ASP A 292 11.20 -12.58 0.93
N PHE A 293 11.17 -12.40 2.25
CA PHE A 293 10.12 -11.73 3.00
C PHE A 293 10.68 -10.64 3.90
N GLU A 294 10.04 -9.48 3.90
CA GLU A 294 10.30 -8.39 4.83
C GLU A 294 8.97 -7.81 5.31
N ALA A 295 8.71 -7.86 6.61
CA ALA A 295 7.46 -7.33 7.19
C ALA A 295 7.31 -5.80 7.02
N SER A 296 8.44 -5.12 6.79
CA SER A 296 8.55 -3.69 6.55
C SER A 296 8.38 -3.31 5.07
N TYR A 297 8.37 -4.29 4.16
CA TYR A 297 8.22 -4.06 2.72
C TYR A 297 6.85 -3.48 2.36
N GLY A 298 6.81 -2.59 1.37
CA GLY A 298 5.58 -1.89 0.93
C GLY A 298 5.25 -0.61 1.71
N ARG A 299 5.90 -0.32 2.83
CA ARG A 299 5.59 0.85 3.69
C ARG A 299 5.96 2.24 3.11
N THR A 300 6.43 2.34 1.87
CA THR A 300 6.88 3.64 1.30
C THR A 300 6.34 3.96 -0.08
N GLN A 301 5.98 2.96 -0.89
CA GLN A 301 5.58 3.16 -2.30
C GLN A 301 4.24 2.51 -2.65
N MET A 302 3.55 1.92 -1.66
CA MET A 302 2.40 1.01 -1.84
C MET A 302 1.25 1.37 -0.87
N GLU A 303 0.89 2.66 -0.80
CA GLU A 303 0.00 3.24 0.25
C GLU A 303 -1.44 2.71 0.28
N TYR A 304 -1.96 2.15 -0.81
CA TYR A 304 -3.32 1.58 -0.84
C TYR A 304 -3.35 0.06 -0.59
N TYR A 305 -2.19 -0.60 -0.45
CA TYR A 305 -2.12 -2.04 -0.18
C TYR A 305 -2.16 -2.33 1.31
N ASP A 306 -3.06 -3.22 1.74
CA ASP A 306 -3.39 -3.50 3.15
C ASP A 306 -3.15 -4.95 3.58
N GLY A 307 -2.57 -5.77 2.70
CA GLY A 307 -2.21 -7.15 2.98
C GLY A 307 -0.89 -7.55 2.31
N PHE A 308 -0.92 -8.66 1.57
CA PHE A 308 0.19 -9.13 0.75
C PHE A 308 0.74 -8.01 -0.14
N VAL A 309 2.06 -7.91 -0.25
CA VAL A 309 2.72 -7.02 -1.21
C VAL A 309 3.94 -7.72 -1.79
N PHE A 310 4.25 -7.42 -3.05
CA PHE A 310 5.42 -7.97 -3.72
C PHE A 310 6.02 -6.99 -4.73
N GLY A 311 7.28 -7.22 -5.10
CA GLY A 311 7.91 -6.55 -6.22
C GLY A 311 9.16 -7.24 -6.74
N PHE A 312 9.52 -6.88 -7.96
CA PHE A 312 10.61 -7.49 -8.72
C PHE A 312 11.65 -6.42 -9.08
N TYR A 313 12.89 -6.64 -8.64
CA TYR A 313 13.97 -5.66 -8.69
C TYR A 313 15.19 -6.20 -9.42
N ALA A 314 15.78 -5.36 -10.27
CA ALA A 314 17.04 -5.68 -10.92
C ALA A 314 18.21 -5.35 -9.98
N GLU A 315 18.78 -6.35 -9.32
CA GLU A 315 19.87 -6.14 -8.34
C GLU A 315 21.10 -5.46 -8.97
N ASN A 316 21.37 -5.78 -10.24
CA ASN A 316 22.48 -5.21 -10.99
C ASN A 316 22.19 -3.81 -11.57
N ARG A 317 20.97 -3.28 -11.37
CA ARG A 317 20.51 -1.97 -11.87
C ARG A 317 19.74 -1.21 -10.79
N PRO A 318 20.41 -0.79 -9.70
CA PRO A 318 19.77 -0.06 -8.60
C PRO A 318 19.26 1.33 -9.00
N ASP A 319 19.67 1.82 -10.18
CA ASP A 319 19.14 3.03 -10.82
C ASP A 319 17.70 2.86 -11.31
N LEU A 320 17.29 1.62 -11.61
CA LEU A 320 15.94 1.33 -12.08
C LEU A 320 14.97 1.16 -10.91
N PRO A 321 13.74 1.68 -11.05
CA PRO A 321 12.67 1.32 -10.13
C PRO A 321 12.27 -0.16 -10.31
N ALA A 322 11.41 -0.66 -9.43
CA ALA A 322 10.83 -2.00 -9.57
C ALA A 322 10.23 -2.21 -10.97
N VAL A 323 10.57 -3.36 -11.57
CA VAL A 323 10.08 -3.80 -12.89
C VAL A 323 8.61 -4.17 -12.81
N ALA A 324 8.23 -4.81 -11.71
CA ALA A 324 6.86 -5.12 -11.40
C ALA A 324 6.59 -4.98 -9.90
N THR A 325 5.36 -4.62 -9.57
CA THR A 325 4.88 -4.46 -8.19
C THR A 325 3.43 -4.86 -8.10
N GLY A 326 3.01 -5.38 -6.95
CA GLY A 326 1.62 -5.70 -6.70
C GLY A 326 1.35 -6.03 -5.24
N GLY A 327 0.12 -6.44 -4.97
CA GLY A 327 -0.34 -6.75 -3.63
C GLY A 327 -1.86 -6.73 -3.50
N ARG A 328 -2.33 -6.91 -2.27
CA ARG A 328 -3.73 -6.92 -1.85
C ARG A 328 -4.20 -5.55 -1.37
N TYR A 329 -5.41 -5.15 -1.75
CA TYR A 329 -5.97 -3.81 -1.51
C TYR A 329 -7.48 -3.87 -1.20
N ASP A 330 -7.86 -4.63 -0.18
CA ASP A 330 -9.27 -4.87 0.19
C ASP A 330 -9.94 -3.58 0.69
N ALA A 331 -9.22 -2.75 1.45
CA ALA A 331 -9.70 -1.45 1.94
C ALA A 331 -10.05 -0.48 0.80
N LEU A 332 -9.32 -0.53 -0.31
CA LEU A 332 -9.60 0.29 -1.49
C LEU A 332 -10.96 -0.08 -2.10
N THR A 333 -11.27 -1.38 -2.20
CA THR A 333 -12.56 -1.84 -2.73
C THR A 333 -13.70 -1.40 -1.83
N ARG A 334 -13.54 -1.50 -0.50
CA ARG A 334 -14.52 -1.01 0.48
C ARG A 334 -14.80 0.48 0.36
N GLN A 335 -13.76 1.29 0.17
CA GLN A 335 -13.91 2.74 0.05
C GLN A 335 -14.63 3.12 -1.24
N LEU A 336 -14.27 2.51 -2.37
CA LEU A 336 -14.91 2.74 -3.67
C LEU A 336 -16.31 2.11 -3.78
N GLY A 337 -16.56 1.03 -3.05
CA GLY A 337 -17.83 0.33 -2.99
C GLY A 337 -18.86 0.95 -2.05
N GLN A 338 -18.55 2.11 -1.45
CA GLN A 338 -19.40 2.81 -0.48
C GLN A 338 -19.83 1.89 0.68
N GLY A 339 -18.88 1.11 1.20
CA GLY A 339 -19.11 0.15 2.29
C GLY A 339 -19.31 -1.30 1.83
N ARG A 340 -19.60 -1.56 0.55
CA ARG A 340 -19.47 -2.91 -0.02
C ARG A 340 -18.00 -3.21 -0.27
N GLU A 341 -17.57 -4.41 0.08
CA GLU A 341 -16.17 -4.83 0.01
C GLU A 341 -16.04 -6.16 -0.72
N ILE A 342 -15.00 -6.30 -1.54
CA ILE A 342 -14.59 -7.55 -2.16
C ILE A 342 -13.07 -7.69 -2.00
N PRO A 343 -12.56 -8.86 -1.57
CA PRO A 343 -11.12 -9.06 -1.52
C PRO A 343 -10.51 -8.96 -2.91
N ALA A 344 -9.44 -8.19 -3.03
CA ALA A 344 -8.81 -7.91 -4.31
C ALA A 344 -7.29 -7.88 -4.22
N VAL A 345 -6.64 -8.47 -5.22
CA VAL A 345 -5.19 -8.56 -5.34
C VAL A 345 -4.79 -8.42 -6.79
N GLY A 346 -3.67 -7.77 -7.04
CA GLY A 346 -3.21 -7.55 -8.40
C GLY A 346 -1.90 -6.80 -8.45
N GLY A 347 -1.47 -6.50 -9.66
CA GLY A 347 -0.17 -5.88 -9.86
C GLY A 347 0.03 -5.36 -11.28
N VAL A 348 1.18 -4.74 -11.48
CA VAL A 348 1.59 -4.15 -12.76
C VAL A 348 3.02 -4.53 -13.10
N ILE A 349 3.25 -4.79 -14.38
CA ILE A 349 4.56 -4.96 -15.02
C ILE A 349 4.81 -3.74 -15.90
N ARG A 350 6.04 -3.22 -15.88
CA ARG A 350 6.49 -2.12 -16.74
C ARG A 350 7.29 -2.68 -17.92
N PRO A 351 6.67 -2.85 -19.10
CA PRO A 351 7.35 -3.42 -20.29
C PRO A 351 8.57 -2.61 -20.72
N GLY A 352 8.58 -1.28 -20.55
CA GLY A 352 9.75 -0.47 -20.84
C GLY A 352 10.98 -0.85 -20.01
N LEU A 353 10.79 -1.16 -18.73
CA LEU A 353 11.89 -1.57 -17.87
C LEU A 353 12.40 -2.97 -18.23
N ILE A 354 11.52 -3.87 -18.69
CA ILE A 354 11.95 -5.17 -19.20
C ILE A 354 12.92 -5.01 -20.38
N LEU A 355 12.57 -4.16 -21.33
CA LEU A 355 13.43 -3.90 -22.50
C LEU A 355 14.76 -3.23 -22.10
N ASP A 356 14.76 -2.38 -21.08
CA ASP A 356 15.97 -1.71 -20.58
C ASP A 356 16.94 -2.66 -19.84
N LEU A 357 16.48 -3.86 -19.44
CA LEU A 357 17.34 -4.90 -18.87
C LEU A 357 18.12 -5.67 -19.95
N GLY A 358 17.75 -5.53 -21.22
CA GLY A 358 18.26 -6.31 -22.34
C GLY A 358 17.52 -7.64 -22.53
N ASP A 359 17.89 -8.39 -23.56
CA ASP A 359 17.32 -9.72 -23.80
C ASP A 359 17.56 -10.63 -22.58
N ALA A 360 16.53 -11.39 -22.21
CA ALA A 360 16.69 -12.51 -21.28
C ALA A 360 17.80 -13.43 -21.83
N PRO A 361 18.76 -13.88 -20.99
CA PRO A 361 19.89 -14.71 -21.42
C PRO A 361 19.47 -15.97 -22.19
#